data_AF-A0A914QNY2-F1
#
_entry.id   AF-A0A914QNY2-F1
#
_cell.length_a   1.000
_cell.length_b   1.000
_cell.length_c   1.000
_cell.angle_alpha   90.00
_cell.angle_beta   90.00
_cell.angle_gamma   90.00
#
_symmetry.space_group_name_H-M   'P 1'
#
loop_
_entity.id
_entity.type
_entity.pdbx_description
1 polymer ?
#
loop_
_entity_poly.entity_id
_entity_poly.type
_entity_poly.pdbx_seq_one_letter_code
_entity_poly.pdbx_strand_id
1 'polypeptide(L)'
;MVAVTDLEQKLNAVSISADITSSLHLEVRVKKGASKHEIEKLKDLIASSVTSIDDLYNWRSFGLTHPDLKDVIDQAMIGCSNTPDGQRMLMESKNIPVSNVHVYNVREGDALATSVETGDSESAVASHHWQLPCKEFDDIWENLIFDDNIKNDLLSFVYALLKLSDRGTNSNIIAVNRMVLLHGPPGTGKTSLCKALAQRLTVRLSNRYKRSIFIEVNSHSLFSKWFAESGKLIMKLFEQIEECASDPHQLVFVLIDEVESLTIGRTSSYKGNDPSDALRSVNAVLTQMDKIRRLKNVLVLTTSNITEALDEAFVDRADVNRYVGHPSEYAIYGIWLTVIKELQRVNIIDQSVVLSPVSSFPRFNENSQKLLVLASQCRGISGRTIRKLPVLAYSRLSLDHLTIEQFLHHLEAVIHEKISPKLNLHNQTGYEDKTISTIPETPL
;
A
#
# COMPACT_ATOMS: atom_id res chain seq x y z
N MET A 1 -29.73 -4.82 -8.17
CA MET A 1 -30.36 -3.68 -7.44
C MET A 1 -29.65 -3.37 -6.14
N VAL A 2 -29.23 -4.35 -5.32
CA VAL A 2 -28.50 -4.09 -4.05
C VAL A 2 -27.15 -3.37 -4.26
N ALA A 3 -26.44 -3.61 -5.37
CA ALA A 3 -25.17 -2.94 -5.67
C ALA A 3 -25.28 -1.45 -6.06
N VAL A 4 -26.48 -0.96 -6.41
CA VAL A 4 -26.67 0.43 -6.87
C VAL A 4 -26.83 1.36 -5.67
N THR A 5 -27.51 0.92 -4.62
CA THR A 5 -27.76 1.71 -3.40
C THR A 5 -26.52 1.94 -2.54
N ASP A 6 -25.63 0.94 -2.44
CA ASP A 6 -24.33 1.11 -1.75
C ASP A 6 -23.38 2.05 -2.52
N LEU A 7 -23.50 2.08 -3.86
CA LEU A 7 -22.74 3.01 -4.69
C LEU A 7 -23.26 4.44 -4.57
N GLU A 8 -24.58 4.67 -4.58
CA GLU A 8 -25.14 6.03 -4.43
C GLU A 8 -24.65 6.70 -3.12
N GLN A 9 -24.44 5.94 -2.05
CA GLN A 9 -23.83 6.45 -0.82
C GLN A 9 -22.31 6.73 -0.96
N LYS A 10 -21.55 5.90 -1.68
CA LYS A 10 -20.11 6.12 -1.96
C LYS A 10 -19.83 7.24 -2.98
N LEU A 11 -20.80 7.60 -3.81
CA LEU A 11 -20.66 8.55 -4.91
C LEU A 11 -21.06 9.99 -4.53
N ASN A 12 -21.80 10.16 -3.44
CA ASN A 12 -22.12 11.50 -2.93
C ASN A 12 -20.85 12.19 -2.45
N ALA A 13 -20.71 13.47 -2.76
CA ALA A 13 -19.59 14.25 -2.26
C ALA A 13 -19.67 14.37 -0.73
N VAL A 14 -18.53 14.26 -0.04
CA VAL A 14 -18.50 14.40 1.42
C VAL A 14 -18.28 15.87 1.75
N SER A 15 -19.25 16.47 2.43
CA SER A 15 -19.09 17.77 3.08
C SER A 15 -18.07 17.67 4.21
N ILE A 16 -17.01 18.46 4.12
CA ILE A 16 -15.98 18.56 5.14
C ILE A 16 -16.31 19.76 6.01
N SER A 17 -16.99 19.47 7.11
CA SER A 17 -17.33 20.45 8.14
C SER A 17 -16.10 20.83 8.97
N ALA A 18 -16.23 21.88 9.80
CA ALA A 18 -15.15 22.35 10.67
C ALA A 18 -14.58 21.25 11.59
N ASP A 19 -15.40 20.29 12.01
CA ASP A 19 -15.01 19.20 12.92
C ASP A 19 -14.08 18.16 12.26
N ILE A 20 -14.17 18.01 10.93
CA ILE A 20 -13.41 17.03 10.15
C ILE A 20 -12.05 17.62 9.70
N THR A 21 -11.85 18.94 9.78
CA THR A 21 -10.59 19.60 9.37
C THR A 21 -9.35 19.09 10.12
N SER A 22 -9.53 18.58 11.34
CA SER A 22 -8.46 17.95 12.14
C SER A 22 -7.93 16.65 11.54
N SER A 23 -8.77 15.92 10.78
CA SER A 23 -8.44 14.66 10.09
C SER A 23 -7.92 14.86 8.66
N LEU A 24 -7.92 16.11 8.20
CA LEU A 24 -7.46 16.50 6.87
C LEU A 24 -5.97 16.82 6.89
N HIS A 25 -5.24 16.20 6.00
CA HIS A 25 -3.80 16.36 5.87
C HIS A 25 -3.43 16.72 4.44
N LEU A 26 -2.51 17.66 4.29
CA LEU A 26 -1.98 18.12 3.03
C LEU A 26 -0.54 17.65 2.90
N GLU A 27 -0.26 16.87 1.87
CA GLU A 27 1.07 16.34 1.58
C GLU A 27 1.62 17.02 0.33
N VAL A 28 2.79 17.65 0.48
CA VAL A 28 3.42 18.44 -0.58
C VAL A 28 4.81 17.91 -0.85
N ARG A 29 5.00 17.39 -2.06
CA ARG A 29 6.30 17.03 -2.61
C ARG A 29 6.95 18.26 -3.23
N VAL A 30 8.16 18.59 -2.79
CA VAL A 30 8.93 19.71 -3.33
C VAL A 30 10.03 19.24 -4.28
N LYS A 31 10.41 20.13 -5.20
CA LYS A 31 11.44 19.90 -6.20
C LYS A 31 12.81 19.79 -5.56
N LYS A 32 13.68 19.00 -6.20
CA LYS A 32 15.06 18.77 -5.75
C LYS A 32 15.82 20.10 -5.65
N GLY A 33 16.41 20.37 -4.50
CA GLY A 33 17.18 21.59 -4.24
C GLY A 33 16.46 22.68 -3.44
N ALA A 34 15.15 22.55 -3.19
CA ALA A 34 14.43 23.47 -2.32
C ALA A 34 14.96 23.39 -0.88
N SER A 35 15.29 24.55 -0.29
CA SER A 35 15.83 24.60 1.06
C SER A 35 14.75 24.35 2.12
N LYS A 36 15.14 23.74 3.24
CA LYS A 36 14.22 23.50 4.36
C LYS A 36 13.61 24.81 4.92
N HIS A 37 14.34 25.91 4.83
CA HIS A 37 13.88 27.21 5.31
C HIS A 37 12.83 27.86 4.39
N GLU A 38 13.00 27.71 3.07
CA GLU A 38 11.96 28.12 2.10
C GLU A 38 10.70 27.30 2.31
N ILE A 39 10.83 25.98 2.45
CA ILE A 39 9.72 25.05 2.66
C ILE A 39 8.86 25.43 3.88
N GLU A 40 9.49 25.80 5.00
CA GLU A 40 8.74 26.14 6.22
C GLU A 40 7.95 27.45 6.05
N LYS A 41 8.51 28.44 5.35
CA LYS A 41 7.83 29.72 5.05
C LYS A 41 6.63 29.53 4.13
N LEU A 42 6.63 28.47 3.32
CA LEU A 42 5.56 28.22 2.37
C LEU A 42 4.37 27.49 2.99
N LYS A 43 4.46 26.93 4.21
CA LYS A 43 3.36 26.14 4.79
C LYS A 43 2.05 26.93 4.93
N ASP A 44 2.12 28.18 5.39
CA ASP A 44 0.93 29.04 5.54
C ASP A 44 0.33 29.38 4.16
N LEU A 45 1.18 29.65 3.17
CA LEU A 45 0.77 29.93 1.81
C LEU A 45 0.15 28.69 1.14
N ILE A 46 0.73 27.52 1.38
CA ILE A 46 0.25 26.23 0.90
C ILE A 46 -1.14 25.93 1.50
N ALA A 47 -1.30 26.08 2.82
CA ALA A 47 -2.57 25.84 3.51
C ALA A 47 -3.69 26.75 2.97
N SER A 48 -3.39 28.04 2.79
CA SER A 48 -4.34 29.02 2.24
C SER A 48 -4.62 28.83 0.74
N SER A 49 -3.69 28.26 -0.03
CA SER A 49 -3.89 28.02 -1.47
C SER A 49 -4.85 26.88 -1.79
N VAL A 50 -5.06 25.92 -0.86
CA VAL A 50 -6.05 24.83 -1.08
C VAL A 50 -7.48 25.36 -1.11
N THR A 51 -7.71 26.52 -0.49
CA THR A 51 -9.04 27.12 -0.32
C THR A 51 -9.69 27.56 -1.63
N SER A 52 -8.89 27.78 -2.68
CA SER A 52 -9.35 28.20 -4.00
C SER A 52 -9.61 27.03 -4.95
N ILE A 53 -9.53 25.78 -4.48
CA ILE A 53 -9.67 24.59 -5.32
C ILE A 53 -11.05 23.97 -5.10
N ASP A 54 -11.87 23.97 -6.15
CA ASP A 54 -13.25 23.48 -6.09
C ASP A 54 -13.37 21.95 -6.31
N ASP A 55 -12.38 21.35 -6.99
CA ASP A 55 -12.38 19.93 -7.36
C ASP A 55 -11.29 19.14 -6.64
N LEU A 56 -11.47 19.02 -5.32
CA LEU A 56 -10.61 18.19 -4.48
C LEU A 56 -11.16 16.77 -4.38
N TYR A 57 -10.27 15.79 -4.50
CA TYR A 57 -10.57 14.38 -4.34
C TYR A 57 -9.55 13.75 -3.40
N ASN A 58 -10.03 12.88 -2.52
CA ASN A 58 -9.17 12.26 -1.53
C ASN A 58 -8.05 11.46 -2.21
N TRP A 59 -6.81 11.72 -1.78
CA TRP A 59 -5.57 11.15 -2.32
C TRP A 59 -5.35 11.31 -3.83
N ARG A 60 -5.94 12.35 -4.44
CA ARG A 60 -5.63 12.75 -5.81
C ARG A 60 -4.77 14.00 -5.80
N SER A 61 -3.82 14.03 -6.74
CA SER A 61 -2.99 15.20 -6.95
C SER A 61 -3.81 16.35 -7.52
N PHE A 62 -3.44 17.56 -7.12
CA PHE A 62 -4.01 18.78 -7.65
C PHE A 62 -2.90 19.82 -7.86
N GLY A 63 -3.15 20.77 -8.76
CA GLY A 63 -2.23 21.85 -9.04
C GLY A 63 -2.43 23.01 -8.07
N LEU A 64 -1.34 23.53 -7.53
CA LEU A 64 -1.33 24.81 -6.83
C LEU A 64 -1.03 25.92 -7.84
N THR A 65 -1.89 26.95 -7.87
CA THR A 65 -1.85 28.01 -8.90
C THR A 65 -0.98 29.20 -8.51
N HIS A 66 -0.53 29.27 -7.26
CA HIS A 66 0.26 30.41 -6.77
C HIS A 66 1.63 30.47 -7.45
N PRO A 67 2.05 31.62 -8.03
CA PRO A 67 3.32 31.76 -8.75
C PRO A 67 4.53 31.31 -7.94
N ASP A 68 4.65 31.76 -6.69
CA ASP A 68 5.77 31.41 -5.80
C ASP A 68 5.85 29.91 -5.44
N LEU A 69 4.76 29.18 -5.61
CA LEU A 69 4.70 27.74 -5.33
C LEU A 69 5.04 26.89 -6.54
N LYS A 70 4.81 27.40 -7.76
CA LYS A 70 4.98 26.64 -9.02
C LYS A 70 6.42 26.21 -9.24
N ASP A 71 7.38 27.03 -8.83
CA ASP A 71 8.81 26.76 -9.03
C ASP A 71 9.41 25.87 -7.93
N VAL A 72 8.70 25.69 -6.81
CA VAL A 72 9.17 24.93 -5.64
C VAL A 72 8.45 23.59 -5.48
N ILE A 73 7.15 23.55 -5.75
CA ILE A 73 6.31 22.37 -5.57
C ILE A 73 6.32 21.53 -6.84
N ASP A 74 6.47 20.23 -6.65
CA ASP A 74 6.34 19.24 -7.71
C ASP A 74 4.94 18.63 -7.73
N GLN A 75 4.41 18.26 -6.55
CA GLN A 75 3.09 17.67 -6.42
C GLN A 75 2.46 18.02 -5.07
N ALA A 76 1.14 18.26 -5.05
CA ALA A 76 0.35 18.44 -3.83
C ALA A 76 -0.82 17.45 -3.82
N MET A 77 -1.13 16.93 -2.64
CA MET A 77 -2.21 15.97 -2.41
C MET A 77 -2.90 16.21 -1.09
N ILE A 78 -4.21 15.99 -1.06
CA ILE A 78 -5.04 16.10 0.14
C ILE A 78 -5.53 14.72 0.54
N GLY A 79 -5.36 14.38 1.81
CA GLY A 79 -5.74 13.10 2.39
C GLY A 79 -6.62 13.31 3.61
N CYS A 80 -7.77 12.65 3.64
CA CYS A 80 -8.68 12.56 4.78
C CYS A 80 -8.93 11.10 5.12
N SER A 81 -8.68 10.72 6.37
CA SER A 81 -8.87 9.34 6.85
C SER A 81 -10.34 8.90 6.82
N ASN A 82 -11.25 9.85 7.04
CA ASN A 82 -12.68 9.58 7.19
C ASN A 82 -13.43 9.63 5.85
N THR A 83 -12.71 9.76 4.75
CA THR A 83 -13.26 9.85 3.41
C THR A 83 -12.70 8.71 2.57
N PRO A 84 -13.53 7.90 1.91
CA PRO A 84 -13.08 6.93 0.92
C PRO A 84 -12.08 7.48 -0.11
N ASP A 85 -11.18 6.62 -0.58
CA ASP A 85 -10.18 6.97 -1.58
C ASP A 85 -10.82 7.44 -2.90
N GLY A 86 -10.32 8.54 -3.46
CA GLY A 86 -10.83 9.11 -4.71
C GLY A 86 -12.23 9.74 -4.64
N GLN A 87 -12.85 9.83 -3.46
CA GLN A 87 -14.13 10.51 -3.29
C GLN A 87 -13.96 12.03 -3.34
N ARG A 88 -14.96 12.73 -3.90
CA ARG A 88 -14.97 14.19 -3.98
C ARG A 88 -15.18 14.80 -2.60
N MET A 89 -14.39 15.83 -2.30
CA MET A 89 -14.35 16.52 -1.02
C MET A 89 -14.87 17.96 -1.21
N LEU A 90 -16.00 18.27 -0.58
CA LEU A 90 -16.54 19.64 -0.57
C LEU A 90 -16.06 20.33 0.70
N MET A 91 -15.14 21.27 0.54
CA MET A 91 -14.55 22.01 1.66
C MET A 91 -15.49 23.15 2.09
N GLU A 92 -16.29 22.93 3.13
CA GLU A 92 -17.12 23.99 3.73
C GLU A 92 -16.25 24.95 4.55
N SER A 93 -15.28 24.40 5.29
CA SER A 93 -14.23 25.17 5.97
C SER A 93 -12.94 25.14 5.15
N LYS A 94 -12.51 26.34 4.75
CA LYS A 94 -11.31 26.60 3.95
C LYS A 94 -10.06 26.75 4.83
N ASN A 95 -9.92 26.03 5.95
CA ASN A 95 -8.73 26.18 6.78
C ASN A 95 -8.15 24.82 7.18
N ILE A 96 -6.92 24.55 6.72
CA ILE A 96 -6.15 23.36 7.06
C ILE A 96 -5.16 23.77 8.15
N PRO A 97 -5.14 23.10 9.31
CA PRO A 97 -4.14 23.38 10.32
C PRO A 97 -2.73 23.26 9.73
N VAL A 98 -1.87 24.24 9.96
CA VAL A 98 -0.48 24.25 9.47
C VAL A 98 0.29 23.00 9.94
N SER A 99 -0.07 22.47 11.12
CA SER A 99 0.47 21.21 11.66
C SER A 99 0.13 19.96 10.82
N ASN A 100 -0.90 20.06 9.97
CA ASN A 100 -1.35 19.01 9.07
C ASN A 100 -0.82 19.20 7.64
N VAL A 101 0.01 20.22 7.41
CA VAL A 101 0.75 20.42 6.15
C VAL A 101 2.12 19.76 6.26
N HIS A 102 2.27 18.65 5.55
CA HIS A 102 3.45 17.81 5.54
C HIS A 102 4.22 18.05 4.24
N VAL A 103 5.36 18.71 4.35
CA VAL A 103 6.22 18.97 3.18
C VAL A 103 7.38 17.98 3.20
N TYR A 104 7.64 17.35 2.06
CA TYR A 104 8.67 16.33 1.96
C TYR A 104 9.43 16.40 0.63
N ASN A 105 10.67 15.91 0.69
CA ASN A 105 11.52 15.67 -0.46
C ASN A 105 11.67 14.18 -0.66
N VAL A 106 11.70 13.77 -1.92
CA VAL A 106 11.92 12.38 -2.30
C VAL A 106 13.40 12.15 -2.55
N ARG A 107 13.94 11.09 -1.95
CA ARG A 107 15.33 10.68 -2.16
C ARG A 107 15.44 9.80 -3.40
N GLU A 108 16.43 10.12 -4.22
CA GLU A 108 16.89 9.28 -5.33
C GLU A 108 18.02 8.39 -4.80
N GLY A 109 17.90 7.10 -5.03
CA GLY A 109 18.87 6.10 -4.60
C GLY A 109 18.23 4.72 -4.59
N ASP A 110 18.99 3.73 -5.03
CA ASP A 110 18.55 2.34 -5.07
C ASP A 110 18.57 1.73 -3.66
N ALA A 111 17.84 0.63 -3.52
CA ALA A 111 17.88 -0.21 -2.33
C ALA A 111 19.32 -0.65 -2.00
N LEU A 112 19.75 -0.46 -0.76
CA LEU A 112 21.03 -1.00 -0.28
C LEU A 112 20.82 -2.45 0.16
N ALA A 113 21.50 -3.38 -0.50
CA ALA A 113 21.49 -4.78 -0.13
C ALA A 113 22.47 -5.03 1.02
N THR A 114 22.00 -5.65 2.10
CA THR A 114 22.87 -6.17 3.16
C THR A 114 23.02 -7.67 2.97
N SER A 115 24.24 -8.08 2.65
CA SER A 115 24.63 -9.49 2.62
C SER A 115 25.14 -9.93 3.99
N VAL A 116 24.93 -11.20 4.32
CA VAL A 116 25.58 -11.82 5.47
C VAL A 116 26.48 -12.94 4.95
N GLU A 117 27.73 -12.95 5.40
CA GLU A 117 28.71 -13.99 5.06
C GLU A 117 28.28 -15.32 5.69
N THR A 118 28.11 -16.34 4.85
CA THR A 118 27.96 -17.74 5.30
C THR A 118 29.34 -18.40 5.41
N GLY A 119 29.47 -19.44 6.25
CA GLY A 119 30.76 -20.09 6.50
C GLY A 119 31.45 -20.63 5.23
N ASP A 120 30.66 -20.94 4.20
CA ASP A 120 31.11 -21.16 2.84
C ASP A 120 30.99 -19.85 2.05
N SER A 121 32.06 -19.46 1.35
CA SER A 121 32.36 -18.22 0.60
C SER A 121 31.27 -17.53 -0.26
N GLU A 122 30.01 -17.95 -0.23
CA GLU A 122 28.86 -17.31 -0.88
C GLU A 122 28.20 -16.27 0.05
N SER A 123 28.26 -14.99 -0.32
CA SER A 123 27.45 -13.97 0.35
C SER A 123 25.98 -14.07 -0.11
N ALA A 124 25.04 -14.33 0.80
CA ALA A 124 23.61 -14.28 0.51
C ALA A 124 23.02 -12.91 0.91
N VAL A 125 22.20 -12.31 0.03
CA VAL A 125 21.46 -11.08 0.36
C VAL A 125 20.37 -11.44 1.38
N ALA A 126 20.49 -10.84 2.57
CA ALA A 126 19.58 -11.09 3.69
C ALA A 126 18.44 -10.06 3.75
N SER A 127 18.75 -8.80 3.44
CA SER A 127 17.77 -7.72 3.46
C SER A 127 18.11 -6.61 2.48
N HIS A 128 17.09 -5.85 2.12
CA HIS A 128 17.20 -4.62 1.33
C HIS A 128 16.75 -3.43 2.19
N HIS A 129 17.43 -2.29 2.04
CA HIS A 129 17.22 -1.11 2.86
C HIS A 129 16.92 0.11 1.99
N TRP A 130 15.86 0.84 2.31
CA TRP A 130 15.50 2.11 1.67
C TRP A 130 15.44 3.24 2.69
N GLN A 131 15.99 4.38 2.32
CA GLN A 131 15.82 5.61 3.08
C GLN A 131 14.54 6.32 2.64
N LEU A 132 13.58 6.48 3.55
CA LEU A 132 12.30 7.11 3.25
C LEU A 132 12.31 8.63 3.52
N PRO A 133 11.54 9.44 2.77
CA PRO A 133 10.76 9.07 1.59
C PRO A 133 11.64 8.77 0.36
N CYS A 134 11.37 7.69 -0.38
CA CYS A 134 12.14 7.30 -1.58
C CYS A 134 11.29 7.36 -2.86
N LYS A 135 11.95 7.48 -4.03
CA LYS A 135 11.24 7.61 -5.31
C LYS A 135 10.50 6.34 -5.72
N GLU A 136 11.06 5.19 -5.37
CA GLU A 136 10.43 3.88 -5.67
C GLU A 136 9.05 3.73 -5.03
N PHE A 137 8.81 4.33 -3.84
CA PHE A 137 7.57 4.14 -3.09
C PHE A 137 6.56 5.27 -3.27
N ASP A 138 6.97 6.38 -3.86
CA ASP A 138 6.25 7.66 -3.82
C ASP A 138 4.87 7.59 -4.47
N ASP A 139 4.77 6.94 -5.63
CA ASP A 139 3.53 6.87 -6.42
C ASP A 139 2.73 5.57 -6.16
N ILE A 140 3.16 4.72 -5.22
CA ILE A 140 2.51 3.42 -4.99
C ILE A 140 1.09 3.61 -4.40
N TRP A 141 0.93 4.54 -3.45
CA TRP A 141 -0.30 4.70 -2.67
C TRP A 141 -1.53 5.04 -3.52
N GLU A 142 -1.37 5.97 -4.46
CA GLU A 142 -2.39 6.52 -5.36
C GLU A 142 -2.81 5.51 -6.41
N ASN A 143 -1.87 4.63 -6.78
CA ASN A 143 -2.05 3.60 -7.76
C ASN A 143 -2.61 2.31 -7.14
N LEU A 144 -2.46 2.06 -5.83
CA LEU A 144 -3.17 0.97 -5.17
C LEU A 144 -4.65 1.33 -4.97
N ILE A 145 -5.53 0.60 -5.65
CA ILE A 145 -6.97 0.84 -5.66
C ILE A 145 -7.65 -0.35 -5.00
N PHE A 146 -8.40 -0.05 -3.94
CA PHE A 146 -9.18 -1.01 -3.16
C PHE A 146 -10.63 -0.52 -3.08
N ASP A 147 -11.56 -1.47 -2.86
CA ASP A 147 -13.00 -1.19 -2.80
C ASP A 147 -13.47 -0.67 -1.44
N ASP A 148 -12.70 -1.02 -0.40
CA ASP A 148 -12.90 -0.65 0.98
C ASP A 148 -11.94 0.47 1.41
N ASN A 149 -12.12 0.94 2.63
CA ASN A 149 -11.33 2.04 3.18
C ASN A 149 -9.98 1.57 3.75
N ILE A 150 -9.50 0.37 3.37
CA ILE A 150 -8.35 -0.30 3.99
C ILE A 150 -7.12 0.61 4.10
N LYS A 151 -6.83 1.41 3.07
CA LYS A 151 -5.71 2.35 3.08
C LYS A 151 -5.80 3.35 4.23
N ASN A 152 -6.95 4.01 4.34
CA ASN A 152 -7.18 5.03 5.36
C ASN A 152 -7.27 4.43 6.77
N ASP A 153 -7.92 3.28 6.90
CA ASP A 153 -8.06 2.59 8.18
C ASP A 153 -6.68 2.16 8.71
N LEU A 154 -5.84 1.57 7.83
CA LEU A 154 -4.46 1.23 8.15
C LEU A 154 -3.63 2.46 8.53
N LEU A 155 -3.66 3.52 7.71
CA LEU A 155 -2.88 4.72 7.97
C LEU A 155 -3.25 5.37 9.31
N SER A 156 -4.54 5.50 9.58
CA SER A 156 -5.05 6.15 10.78
C SER A 156 -4.74 5.35 12.04
N PHE A 157 -4.98 4.04 11.98
CA PHE A 157 -4.71 3.14 13.10
C PHE A 157 -3.21 3.09 13.40
N VAL A 158 -2.36 2.88 12.40
CA VAL A 158 -0.91 2.79 12.59
C VAL A 158 -0.32 4.14 13.02
N TYR A 159 -0.82 5.25 12.50
CA TYR A 159 -0.44 6.58 12.97
C TYR A 159 -0.78 6.78 14.46
N ALA A 160 -1.99 6.39 14.88
CA ALA A 160 -2.40 6.45 16.28
C ALA A 160 -1.52 5.56 17.17
N LEU A 161 -1.22 4.34 16.72
CA LEU A 161 -0.36 3.39 17.41
C LEU A 161 1.07 3.91 17.61
N LEU A 162 1.66 4.53 16.59
CA LEU A 162 2.99 5.15 16.70
C LEU A 162 2.97 6.36 17.64
N LYS A 163 1.90 7.17 17.61
CA LYS A 163 1.71 8.31 18.50
C LYS A 163 1.52 7.88 19.97
N LEU A 164 0.80 6.80 20.24
CA LEU A 164 0.68 6.20 21.57
C LEU A 164 2.05 5.72 22.07
N SER A 165 2.78 5.00 21.21
CA SER A 165 4.12 4.49 21.52
C SER A 165 5.10 5.62 21.87
N ASP A 166 5.07 6.73 21.13
CA ASP A 166 5.92 7.91 21.38
C ASP A 166 5.60 8.58 22.71
N ARG A 167 4.33 8.60 23.13
CA ARG A 167 3.90 9.12 24.43
C ARG A 167 4.26 8.21 25.61
N GLY A 168 4.87 7.05 25.36
CA GLY A 168 5.32 6.14 26.41
C GLY A 168 4.19 5.41 27.13
N THR A 169 3.12 5.07 26.41
CA THR A 169 2.02 4.26 26.96
C THR A 169 2.54 2.97 27.58
N ASN A 170 2.00 2.61 28.74
CA ASN A 170 2.34 1.36 29.42
C ASN A 170 1.77 0.18 28.63
N SER A 171 2.65 -0.62 28.03
CA SER A 171 2.28 -1.79 27.22
C SER A 171 1.58 -2.90 28.01
N ASN A 172 1.66 -2.88 29.35
CA ASN A 172 0.97 -3.83 30.21
C ASN A 172 -0.51 -3.44 30.46
N ILE A 173 -0.89 -2.21 30.14
CA ILE A 173 -2.27 -1.71 30.28
C ILE A 173 -2.93 -1.63 28.91
N ILE A 174 -2.23 -1.04 27.93
CA ILE A 174 -2.69 -0.95 26.54
C ILE A 174 -1.76 -1.83 25.72
N ALA A 175 -2.28 -2.91 25.16
CA ALA A 175 -1.51 -3.77 24.26
C ALA A 175 -1.15 -2.97 23.01
N VAL A 176 0.14 -2.73 22.81
CA VAL A 176 0.68 -2.08 21.61
C VAL A 176 1.84 -2.93 21.10
N ASN A 177 1.53 -3.81 20.16
CA ASN A 177 2.49 -4.78 19.63
C ASN A 177 3.34 -4.23 18.49
N ARG A 178 2.91 -3.16 17.81
CA ARG A 178 3.54 -2.52 16.65
C ARG A 178 3.76 -3.49 15.50
N MET A 179 2.75 -4.30 15.24
CA MET A 179 2.79 -5.30 14.18
C MET A 179 1.51 -5.25 13.34
N VAL A 180 1.70 -5.16 12.02
CA VAL A 180 0.63 -5.21 11.02
C VAL A 180 0.79 -6.48 10.20
N LEU A 181 -0.28 -7.26 10.10
CA LEU A 181 -0.39 -8.45 9.26
C LEU A 181 -1.40 -8.19 8.15
N LEU A 182 -0.95 -8.29 6.89
CA LEU A 182 -1.80 -8.32 5.71
C LEU A 182 -1.80 -9.73 5.11
N HIS A 183 -2.96 -10.35 4.94
CA HIS A 183 -3.06 -11.69 4.39
C HIS A 183 -4.07 -11.75 3.24
N GLY A 184 -3.93 -12.71 2.32
CA GLY A 184 -4.84 -12.86 1.18
C GLY A 184 -4.16 -13.43 -0.05
N PRO A 185 -4.87 -13.62 -1.17
CA PRO A 185 -4.31 -14.24 -2.37
C PRO A 185 -3.04 -13.54 -2.90
N PRO A 186 -2.15 -14.24 -3.63
CA PRO A 186 -0.96 -13.64 -4.20
C PRO A 186 -1.32 -12.61 -5.29
N GLY A 187 -0.54 -11.52 -5.33
CA GLY A 187 -0.70 -10.47 -6.35
C GLY A 187 -1.85 -9.49 -6.11
N THR A 188 -2.40 -9.42 -4.89
CA THR A 188 -3.41 -8.42 -4.47
C THR A 188 -2.81 -7.10 -3.96
N GLY A 189 -1.48 -6.98 -3.89
CA GLY A 189 -0.79 -5.72 -3.57
C GLY A 189 -0.39 -5.54 -2.11
N LYS A 190 -0.41 -6.60 -1.28
CA LYS A 190 -0.03 -6.56 0.14
C LYS A 190 1.36 -5.93 0.40
N THR A 191 2.41 -6.43 -0.26
CA THR A 191 3.78 -5.91 -0.14
C THR A 191 3.86 -4.43 -0.56
N SER A 192 3.19 -4.08 -1.67
CA SER A 192 3.10 -2.70 -2.14
C SER A 192 2.36 -1.80 -1.15
N LEU A 193 1.31 -2.31 -0.49
CA LEU A 193 0.55 -1.58 0.53
C LEU A 193 1.41 -1.30 1.76
N CYS A 194 2.24 -2.25 2.20
CA CYS A 194 3.22 -2.03 3.26
C CYS A 194 4.23 -0.92 2.91
N LYS A 195 4.79 -0.95 1.70
CA LYS A 195 5.74 0.07 1.19
C LYS A 195 5.09 1.45 1.12
N ALA A 196 3.87 1.53 0.58
CA ALA A 196 3.09 2.76 0.48
C ALA A 196 2.70 3.32 1.86
N LEU A 197 2.29 2.46 2.79
CA LEU A 197 1.96 2.83 4.16
C LEU A 197 3.17 3.43 4.88
N ALA A 198 4.35 2.81 4.75
CA ALA A 198 5.58 3.32 5.33
C ALA A 198 5.96 4.69 4.77
N GLN A 199 5.89 4.88 3.45
CA GLN A 199 6.12 6.18 2.79
C GLN A 199 5.20 7.26 3.37
N ARG A 200 3.88 7.00 3.45
CA ARG A 200 2.91 7.98 3.99
C ARG A 200 3.15 8.28 5.46
N LEU A 201 3.43 7.27 6.29
CA LEU A 201 3.73 7.48 7.71
C LEU A 201 5.00 8.31 7.91
N THR A 202 6.04 8.10 7.11
CA THR A 202 7.24 8.94 7.14
C THR A 202 6.91 10.40 6.84
N VAL A 203 6.08 10.68 5.83
CA VAL A 203 5.65 12.05 5.52
C VAL A 203 4.86 12.65 6.69
N ARG A 204 3.88 11.92 7.23
CA ARG A 204 3.00 12.37 8.34
C ARG A 204 3.72 12.58 9.66
N LEU A 205 4.79 11.83 9.91
CA LEU A 205 5.55 11.88 11.15
C LEU A 205 6.89 12.61 10.98
N SER A 206 7.08 13.33 9.88
CA SER A 206 8.29 14.10 9.58
C SER A 206 8.67 15.13 10.66
N ASN A 207 7.68 15.65 11.40
CA ASN A 207 7.92 16.54 12.55
C ASN A 207 8.56 15.82 13.74
N ARG A 208 8.32 14.50 13.89
CA ARG A 208 8.80 13.68 15.01
C ARG A 208 10.05 12.89 14.66
N TYR A 209 10.10 12.30 13.48
CA TYR A 209 11.23 11.49 13.01
C TYR A 209 11.94 12.22 11.88
N LYS A 210 13.22 12.52 12.09
CA LYS A 210 14.06 13.24 11.11
C LYS A 210 14.49 12.33 9.97
N ARG A 211 14.52 11.02 10.22
CA ARG A 211 14.93 9.97 9.29
C ARG A 211 13.97 8.80 9.39
N SER A 212 13.84 8.07 8.30
CA SER A 212 13.10 6.82 8.30
C SER A 212 13.80 5.83 7.39
N ILE A 213 13.81 4.57 7.79
CA ILE A 213 14.37 3.47 7.01
C ILE A 213 13.33 2.37 6.86
N PHE A 214 13.26 1.77 5.68
CA PHE A 214 12.47 0.59 5.39
C PHE A 214 13.42 -0.57 5.14
N ILE A 215 13.22 -1.68 5.84
CA ILE A 215 14.04 -2.88 5.78
C ILE A 215 13.16 -4.02 5.30
N GLU A 216 13.36 -4.49 4.07
CA GLU A 216 12.69 -5.68 3.53
C GLU A 216 13.57 -6.89 3.75
N VAL A 217 13.11 -7.79 4.61
CA VAL A 217 13.79 -9.03 4.93
C VAL A 217 13.45 -10.07 3.86
N ASN A 218 14.47 -10.68 3.26
CA ASN A 218 14.28 -11.70 2.24
C ASN A 218 13.94 -13.05 2.89
N SER A 219 12.65 -13.38 2.96
CA SER A 219 12.16 -14.63 3.53
C SER A 219 12.70 -15.87 2.80
N HIS A 220 12.75 -15.87 1.47
CA HIS A 220 13.30 -17.00 0.72
C HIS A 220 14.75 -17.32 1.09
N SER A 221 15.61 -16.30 1.22
CA SER A 221 17.00 -16.48 1.68
C SER A 221 17.07 -16.98 3.13
N LEU A 222 16.24 -16.39 4.02
CA LEU A 222 16.21 -16.75 5.45
C LEU A 222 15.80 -18.20 5.71
N PHE A 223 14.90 -18.76 4.90
CA PHE A 223 14.29 -20.07 5.21
C PHE A 223 14.80 -21.22 4.34
N SER A 224 15.40 -20.97 3.16
CA SER A 224 15.91 -22.04 2.29
C SER A 224 17.39 -22.34 2.50
N LYS A 225 18.26 -21.31 2.53
CA LYS A 225 19.72 -21.48 2.61
C LYS A 225 20.24 -21.55 4.04
N TRP A 226 19.54 -20.93 4.99
CA TRP A 226 20.10 -20.71 6.33
C TRP A 226 19.78 -21.84 7.30
N PHE A 227 18.95 -22.82 6.91
CA PHE A 227 18.42 -23.88 7.77
C PHE A 227 19.46 -24.73 8.53
N ALA A 228 20.73 -24.72 8.11
CA ALA A 228 21.83 -25.44 8.76
C ALA A 228 22.75 -24.58 9.66
N GLU A 229 22.80 -23.24 9.48
CA GLU A 229 23.71 -22.31 10.22
C GLU A 229 23.00 -21.04 10.78
N SER A 230 21.67 -20.98 10.66
CA SER A 230 20.80 -19.77 10.67
C SER A 230 20.80 -18.91 11.93
N GLY A 231 20.90 -19.49 13.13
CA GLY A 231 20.60 -18.76 14.36
C GLY A 231 21.45 -17.49 14.53
N LYS A 232 22.75 -17.60 14.25
CA LYS A 232 23.69 -16.47 14.34
C LYS A 232 23.43 -15.40 13.28
N LEU A 233 23.05 -15.81 12.06
CA LEU A 233 22.80 -14.87 10.97
C LEU A 233 21.49 -14.11 11.18
N ILE A 234 20.45 -14.79 11.68
CA ILE A 234 19.20 -14.16 12.12
C ILE A 234 19.50 -13.15 13.23
N MET A 235 20.27 -13.55 14.26
CA MET A 235 20.67 -12.63 15.32
C MET A 235 21.40 -11.40 14.78
N LYS A 236 22.41 -11.56 13.92
CA LYS A 236 23.13 -10.44 13.28
C LYS A 236 22.21 -9.51 12.49
N LEU A 237 21.26 -10.05 11.72
CA LEU A 237 20.30 -9.26 10.97
C LEU A 237 19.43 -8.39 11.90
N PHE A 238 18.90 -8.98 12.97
CA PHE A 238 18.06 -8.23 13.91
C PHE A 238 18.88 -7.28 14.81
N GLU A 239 20.14 -7.59 15.11
CA GLU A 239 21.07 -6.66 15.75
C GLU A 239 21.31 -5.41 14.89
N GLN A 240 21.46 -5.56 13.57
CA GLN A 240 21.55 -4.41 12.65
C GLN A 240 20.26 -3.58 12.62
N ILE A 241 19.09 -4.22 12.72
CA ILE A 241 17.81 -3.53 12.83
C ILE A 241 17.74 -2.73 14.14
N GLU A 242 18.17 -3.33 15.26
CA GLU A 242 18.25 -2.66 16.56
C GLU A 242 19.22 -1.48 16.55
N GLU A 243 20.37 -1.63 15.89
CA GLU A 243 21.34 -0.55 15.71
C GLU A 243 20.72 0.62 14.92
N CYS A 244 19.99 0.32 13.83
CA CYS A 244 19.24 1.33 13.08
C CYS A 244 18.16 2.02 13.92
N ALA A 245 17.55 1.29 14.86
CA ALA A 245 16.52 1.79 15.76
C ALA A 245 17.08 2.47 17.02
N SER A 246 18.41 2.46 17.23
CA SER A 246 19.04 3.06 18.41
C SER A 246 18.87 4.58 18.48
N ASP A 247 18.73 5.25 17.32
CA ASP A 247 18.40 6.67 17.25
C ASP A 247 16.87 6.88 17.44
N PRO A 248 16.42 7.52 18.53
CA PRO A 248 14.99 7.78 18.77
C PRO A 248 14.36 8.76 17.77
N HIS A 249 15.16 9.46 16.96
CA HIS A 249 14.71 10.34 15.87
C HIS A 249 14.65 9.62 14.51
N GLN A 250 14.93 8.33 14.47
CA GLN A 250 14.79 7.48 13.27
C GLN A 250 13.61 6.52 13.44
N LEU A 251 12.70 6.50 12.48
CA LEU A 251 11.61 5.52 12.40
C LEU A 251 12.06 4.33 11.53
N VAL A 252 11.87 3.12 12.02
CA VAL A 252 12.29 1.89 11.32
C VAL A 252 11.07 1.06 10.98
N PHE A 253 10.89 0.78 9.70
CA PHE A 253 9.89 -0.16 9.19
C PHE A 253 10.59 -1.47 8.83
N VAL A 254 10.11 -2.59 9.36
CA VAL A 254 10.65 -3.92 9.04
C VAL A 254 9.57 -4.72 8.35
N LEU A 255 9.75 -5.01 7.06
CA LEU A 255 8.87 -5.87 6.28
C LEU A 255 9.40 -7.30 6.27
N ILE A 256 8.55 -8.26 6.66
CA ILE A 256 8.78 -9.70 6.49
C ILE A 256 7.70 -10.22 5.54
N ASP A 257 8.07 -10.50 4.29
CA ASP A 257 7.14 -11.00 3.27
C ASP A 257 7.01 -12.53 3.32
N GLU A 258 5.87 -13.05 2.88
CA GLU A 258 5.55 -14.47 2.80
C GLU A 258 5.72 -15.24 4.12
N VAL A 259 5.17 -14.70 5.22
CA VAL A 259 5.29 -15.30 6.56
C VAL A 259 4.64 -16.68 6.68
N GLU A 260 3.86 -17.13 5.70
CA GLU A 260 3.39 -18.53 5.64
C GLU A 260 4.52 -19.54 5.65
N SER A 261 5.71 -19.20 5.15
CA SER A 261 6.87 -20.10 5.20
C SER A 261 7.31 -20.36 6.64
N LEU A 262 7.09 -19.40 7.55
CA LEU A 262 7.36 -19.56 8.99
C LEU A 262 6.34 -20.50 9.65
N THR A 263 5.05 -20.37 9.32
CA THR A 263 3.98 -21.13 9.97
C THR A 263 3.91 -22.57 9.47
N ILE A 264 4.13 -22.80 8.18
CA ILE A 264 4.21 -24.14 7.59
C ILE A 264 5.39 -24.91 8.19
N GLY A 265 6.57 -24.29 8.27
CA GLY A 265 7.76 -24.91 8.87
C GLY A 265 7.53 -25.36 10.31
N ARG A 266 6.76 -24.58 11.09
CA ARG A 266 6.36 -24.93 12.45
C ARG A 266 5.41 -26.13 12.48
N THR A 267 4.37 -26.13 11.64
CA THR A 267 3.33 -27.18 11.60
C THR A 267 3.87 -28.52 11.06
N SER A 268 4.74 -28.50 10.05
CA SER A 268 5.37 -29.71 9.50
C SER A 268 6.27 -30.41 10.51
N SER A 269 6.98 -29.67 11.36
CA SER A 269 7.84 -30.25 12.41
C SER A 269 7.06 -31.01 13.48
N TYR A 270 5.82 -30.62 13.79
CA TYR A 270 4.97 -31.35 14.75
C TYR A 270 4.50 -32.73 14.26
N LYS A 271 4.58 -33.04 12.95
CA LYS A 271 4.08 -34.29 12.35
C LYS A 271 5.13 -35.42 12.20
N GLY A 272 6.36 -35.22 12.68
CA GLY A 272 7.33 -36.29 12.93
C GLY A 272 8.09 -36.84 11.71
N ASN A 273 9.27 -36.28 11.44
CA ASN A 273 10.49 -36.97 10.95
C ASN A 273 11.79 -36.09 11.01
N ASP A 274 11.76 -34.96 11.74
CA ASP A 274 12.84 -33.98 12.03
C ASP A 274 13.41 -33.16 10.84
N PRO A 275 14.10 -31.99 11.06
CA PRO A 275 14.95 -31.62 12.21
C PRO A 275 14.47 -30.45 13.08
N SER A 276 14.74 -30.53 14.38
CA SER A 276 14.61 -29.46 15.39
C SER A 276 15.12 -28.07 14.97
N ASP A 277 15.99 -27.97 13.97
CA ASP A 277 16.65 -26.74 13.51
C ASP A 277 15.73 -25.81 12.69
N ALA A 278 14.78 -26.38 11.94
CA ALA A 278 13.70 -25.65 11.27
C ALA A 278 12.89 -24.82 12.27
N LEU A 279 12.42 -25.52 13.29
CA LEU A 279 11.60 -25.00 14.36
C LEU A 279 12.42 -24.02 15.22
N ARG A 280 13.70 -24.31 15.49
CA ARG A 280 14.62 -23.38 16.18
C ARG A 280 14.80 -22.08 15.39
N SER A 281 14.95 -22.16 14.07
CA SER A 281 15.10 -20.98 13.20
C SER A 281 13.82 -20.13 13.20
N VAL A 282 12.66 -20.76 13.05
CA VAL A 282 11.36 -20.07 13.15
C VAL A 282 11.18 -19.41 14.52
N ASN A 283 11.44 -20.14 15.61
CA ASN A 283 11.37 -19.59 16.95
C ASN A 283 12.38 -18.46 17.19
N ALA A 284 13.57 -18.53 16.60
CA ALA A 284 14.56 -17.46 16.65
C ALA A 284 14.04 -16.19 15.96
N VAL A 285 13.47 -16.30 14.75
CA VAL A 285 12.86 -15.15 14.06
C VAL A 285 11.72 -14.55 14.88
N LEU A 286 10.80 -15.37 15.40
CA LEU A 286 9.70 -14.90 16.25
C LEU A 286 10.20 -14.20 17.52
N THR A 287 11.24 -14.75 18.15
CA THR A 287 11.85 -14.16 19.35
C THR A 287 12.52 -12.82 19.04
N GLN A 288 13.24 -12.71 17.92
CA GLN A 288 13.87 -11.45 17.54
C GLN A 288 12.82 -10.41 17.09
N MET A 289 11.76 -10.83 16.40
CA MET A 289 10.62 -9.98 16.07
C MET A 289 9.95 -9.45 17.34
N ASP A 290 9.75 -10.32 18.34
CA ASP A 290 9.22 -9.96 19.66
C ASP A 290 10.14 -8.98 20.43
N LYS A 291 11.45 -8.99 20.15
CA LYS A 291 12.43 -8.07 20.73
C LYS A 291 12.37 -6.70 20.06
N ILE A 292 12.45 -6.62 18.72
CA ILE A 292 12.48 -5.34 18.00
C ILE A 292 11.16 -4.58 18.12
N ARG A 293 10.02 -5.26 18.21
CA ARG A 293 8.71 -4.60 18.33
C ARG A 293 8.53 -3.83 19.64
N ARG A 294 9.35 -4.13 20.66
CA ARG A 294 9.38 -3.37 21.94
C ARG A 294 10.00 -1.98 21.79
N LEU A 295 10.77 -1.74 20.72
CA LEU A 295 11.34 -0.42 20.42
C LEU A 295 10.25 0.53 19.90
N LYS A 296 10.14 1.72 20.51
CA LYS A 296 9.03 2.67 20.30
C LYS A 296 8.98 3.25 18.87
N ASN A 297 10.09 3.16 18.16
CA ASN A 297 10.33 3.68 16.82
C ASN A 297 10.50 2.55 15.79
N VAL A 298 10.02 1.34 16.09
CA VAL A 298 9.98 0.22 15.15
C VAL A 298 8.53 -0.16 14.88
N LEU A 299 8.20 -0.34 13.60
CA LEU A 299 6.94 -0.95 13.13
C LEU A 299 7.26 -2.19 12.30
N VAL A 300 6.71 -3.33 12.69
CA VAL A 300 6.83 -4.58 11.93
C VAL A 300 5.63 -4.73 10.99
N LEU A 301 5.90 -4.94 9.71
CA LEU A 301 4.94 -5.17 8.65
C LEU A 301 5.12 -6.60 8.17
N THR A 302 4.05 -7.37 8.08
CA THR A 302 4.10 -8.76 7.63
C THR A 302 3.02 -9.02 6.59
N THR A 303 3.35 -9.88 5.63
CA THR A 303 2.44 -10.24 4.55
C THR A 303 2.38 -11.75 4.38
N SER A 304 1.18 -12.28 4.11
CA SER A 304 1.00 -13.71 3.82
C SER A 304 0.11 -13.97 2.62
N ASN A 305 0.45 -14.99 1.81
CA ASN A 305 -0.38 -15.42 0.70
C ASN A 305 -1.46 -16.45 1.08
N ILE A 306 -1.47 -16.94 2.33
CA ILE A 306 -2.43 -17.94 2.78
C ILE A 306 -3.43 -17.29 3.75
N THR A 307 -4.72 -17.51 3.47
CA THR A 307 -5.82 -16.93 4.24
C THR A 307 -6.14 -17.69 5.52
N GLU A 308 -5.94 -19.01 5.53
CA GLU A 308 -6.43 -19.90 6.59
C GLU A 308 -5.33 -20.67 7.35
N ALA A 309 -4.06 -20.61 6.91
CA ALA A 309 -2.98 -21.46 7.45
C ALA A 309 -1.94 -20.70 8.30
N LEU A 310 -2.29 -19.53 8.84
CA LEU A 310 -1.43 -18.84 9.79
C LEU A 310 -1.69 -19.36 11.21
N ASP A 311 -0.61 -19.54 11.95
CA ASP A 311 -0.63 -19.94 13.36
C ASP A 311 -1.34 -18.84 14.19
N GLU A 312 -2.30 -19.23 15.03
CA GLU A 312 -3.05 -18.33 15.92
C GLU A 312 -2.11 -17.49 16.77
N ALA A 313 -1.02 -18.10 17.27
CA ALA A 313 -0.01 -17.38 18.05
C ALA A 313 0.68 -16.26 17.26
N PHE A 314 0.79 -16.38 15.94
CA PHE A 314 1.34 -15.33 15.09
C PHE A 314 0.32 -14.21 14.85
N VAL A 315 -0.94 -14.58 14.62
CA VAL A 315 -2.05 -13.63 14.44
C VAL A 315 -2.24 -12.77 15.69
N ASP A 316 -2.20 -13.36 16.87
CA ASP A 316 -2.33 -12.67 18.17
C ASP A 316 -1.24 -11.61 18.43
N ARG A 317 -0.11 -11.67 17.70
CA ARG A 317 0.96 -10.67 17.82
C ARG A 317 0.66 -9.41 17.04
N ALA A 318 -0.27 -9.44 16.09
CA ALA A 318 -0.59 -8.30 15.24
C ALA A 318 -1.66 -7.43 15.89
N ASP A 319 -1.42 -6.12 15.99
CA ASP A 319 -2.48 -5.17 16.36
C ASP A 319 -3.47 -4.97 15.20
N VAL A 320 -3.02 -5.27 13.98
CA VAL A 320 -3.81 -5.19 12.77
C VAL A 320 -3.69 -6.51 12.02
N ASN A 321 -4.82 -7.18 11.84
CA ASN A 321 -4.94 -8.32 10.94
C ASN A 321 -5.95 -7.98 9.84
N ARG A 322 -5.48 -7.79 8.60
CA ARG A 322 -6.34 -7.36 7.48
C ARG A 322 -6.23 -8.29 6.27
N TYR A 323 -7.38 -8.74 5.82
CA TYR A 323 -7.52 -9.49 4.57
C TYR A 323 -7.49 -8.55 3.37
N VAL A 324 -6.70 -8.89 2.35
CA VAL A 324 -6.59 -8.16 1.08
C VAL A 324 -6.94 -9.10 -0.07
N GLY A 325 -8.20 -9.03 -0.49
CA GLY A 325 -8.78 -9.89 -1.52
C GLY A 325 -8.51 -9.44 -2.95
N HIS A 326 -9.15 -10.14 -3.89
CA HIS A 326 -9.18 -9.73 -5.29
C HIS A 326 -9.98 -8.43 -5.46
N PRO A 327 -9.59 -7.54 -6.40
CA PRO A 327 -10.32 -6.31 -6.66
C PRO A 327 -11.71 -6.60 -7.25
N SER A 328 -12.71 -5.81 -6.87
CA SER A 328 -14.02 -5.81 -7.54
C SER A 328 -13.93 -5.26 -8.97
N GLU A 329 -15.01 -5.35 -9.75
CA GLU A 329 -15.07 -4.72 -11.07
C GLU A 329 -14.81 -3.20 -11.04
N TYR A 330 -15.16 -2.51 -9.96
CA TYR A 330 -14.95 -1.06 -9.85
C TYR A 330 -13.49 -0.73 -9.55
N ALA A 331 -12.84 -1.51 -8.68
CA ALA A 331 -11.41 -1.41 -8.46
C ALA A 331 -10.62 -1.78 -9.74
N ILE A 332 -11.03 -2.82 -10.46
CA ILE A 332 -10.44 -3.19 -11.76
C ILE A 332 -10.59 -2.05 -12.76
N TYR A 333 -11.78 -1.46 -12.87
CA TYR A 333 -12.02 -0.29 -13.72
C TYR A 333 -11.10 0.88 -13.33
N GLY A 334 -10.97 1.17 -12.03
CA GLY A 334 -10.07 2.21 -11.53
C GLY A 334 -8.61 1.93 -11.89
N ILE A 335 -8.16 0.68 -11.77
CA ILE A 335 -6.81 0.26 -12.18
C ILE A 335 -6.61 0.52 -13.66
N TRP A 336 -7.54 0.10 -14.53
CA TRP A 336 -7.40 0.35 -15.96
C TRP A 336 -7.53 1.82 -16.34
N LEU A 337 -8.33 2.61 -15.61
CA LEU A 337 -8.38 4.06 -15.81
C LEU A 337 -7.01 4.70 -15.57
N THR A 338 -6.28 4.27 -14.53
CA THR A 338 -4.90 4.75 -14.28
C THR A 338 -3.94 4.30 -15.37
N VAL A 339 -4.05 3.05 -15.85
CA VAL A 339 -3.21 2.55 -16.96
C VAL A 339 -3.48 3.31 -18.26
N ILE A 340 -4.74 3.52 -18.62
CA ILE A 340 -5.11 4.23 -19.86
C ILE A 340 -4.64 5.68 -19.80
N LYS A 341 -4.81 6.36 -18.66
CA LYS A 341 -4.26 7.71 -18.46
C LYS A 341 -2.74 7.76 -18.65
N GLU A 342 -2.03 6.75 -18.17
CA GLU A 342 -0.59 6.65 -18.37
C GLU A 342 -0.24 6.43 -19.86
N LEU A 343 -0.95 5.55 -20.55
CA LEU A 343 -0.78 5.33 -21.99
C LEU A 343 -1.09 6.60 -22.82
N GLN A 344 -2.07 7.38 -22.39
CA GLN A 344 -2.38 8.70 -22.97
C GLN A 344 -1.27 9.72 -22.70
N ARG A 345 -0.70 9.73 -21.48
CA ARG A 345 0.41 10.60 -21.10
C ARG A 345 1.66 10.34 -21.95
N VAL A 346 1.93 9.08 -22.28
CA VAL A 346 3.06 8.70 -23.15
C VAL A 346 2.72 8.68 -24.64
N ASN A 347 1.55 9.20 -25.03
CA ASN A 347 1.06 9.31 -26.42
C ASN A 347 0.92 7.97 -27.17
N ILE A 348 0.72 6.85 -26.47
CA ILE A 348 0.38 5.56 -27.09
C ILE A 348 -1.11 5.53 -27.45
N ILE A 349 -1.96 6.01 -26.55
CA ILE A 349 -3.40 6.16 -26.78
C ILE A 349 -3.70 7.64 -27.01
N ASP A 350 -4.60 7.95 -27.94
CA ASP A 350 -5.02 9.33 -28.17
C ASP A 350 -5.64 9.98 -26.92
N GLN A 351 -5.50 11.30 -26.82
CA GLN A 351 -6.06 12.11 -25.73
C GLN A 351 -7.45 12.68 -26.08
N SER A 352 -8.04 12.25 -27.20
CA SER A 352 -9.29 12.83 -27.72
C SER A 352 -10.51 12.41 -26.89
N VAL A 353 -10.44 11.22 -26.28
CA VAL A 353 -11.50 10.68 -25.44
C VAL A 353 -11.05 10.63 -23.98
N VAL A 354 -11.88 11.20 -23.10
CA VAL A 354 -11.69 11.12 -21.65
C VAL A 354 -12.67 10.11 -21.08
N LEU A 355 -12.14 9.09 -20.41
CA LEU A 355 -12.95 8.13 -19.68
C LEU A 355 -13.52 8.75 -18.40
N SER A 356 -14.79 8.45 -18.13
CA SER A 356 -15.51 8.90 -16.94
C SER A 356 -14.85 8.32 -15.66
N PRO A 357 -14.65 9.09 -14.59
CA PRO A 357 -14.18 8.54 -13.32
C PRO A 357 -15.26 7.63 -12.71
N VAL A 358 -14.87 6.71 -11.81
CA VAL A 358 -15.82 5.82 -11.10
C VAL A 358 -16.94 6.61 -10.42
N SER A 359 -16.60 7.80 -9.91
CA SER A 359 -17.52 8.74 -9.27
C SER A 359 -18.67 9.24 -10.14
N SER A 360 -18.59 9.08 -11.47
CA SER A 360 -19.65 9.48 -12.39
C SER A 360 -20.69 8.39 -12.65
N PHE A 361 -20.55 7.20 -12.07
CA PHE A 361 -21.51 6.11 -12.25
C PHE A 361 -22.89 6.53 -11.70
N PRO A 362 -24.03 6.22 -12.37
CA PRO A 362 -24.16 5.44 -13.61
C PRO A 362 -24.04 6.24 -14.92
N ARG A 363 -23.74 7.54 -14.86
CA ARG A 363 -23.65 8.45 -16.02
C ARG A 363 -22.32 8.32 -16.78
N PHE A 364 -21.95 7.11 -17.16
CA PHE A 364 -20.75 6.84 -17.94
C PHE A 364 -20.97 7.09 -19.43
N ASN A 365 -19.93 7.59 -20.11
CA ASN A 365 -19.87 7.56 -21.58
C ASN A 365 -19.73 6.13 -22.11
N GLU A 366 -19.95 5.93 -23.40
CA GLU A 366 -19.96 4.60 -24.04
C GLU A 366 -18.68 3.80 -23.80
N ASN A 367 -17.51 4.44 -23.96
CA ASN A 367 -16.20 3.80 -23.73
C ASN A 367 -16.00 3.40 -22.26
N SER A 368 -16.46 4.22 -21.31
CA SER A 368 -16.45 3.89 -19.88
C SER A 368 -17.41 2.75 -19.53
N GLN A 369 -18.59 2.68 -20.15
CA GLN A 369 -19.51 1.56 -19.99
C GLN A 369 -18.87 0.26 -20.52
N LYS A 370 -18.25 0.31 -21.71
CA LYS A 370 -17.53 -0.82 -22.28
C LYS A 370 -16.40 -1.30 -21.36
N LEU A 371 -15.57 -0.38 -20.86
CA LEU A 371 -14.49 -0.73 -19.94
C LEU A 371 -15.00 -1.36 -18.64
N LEU A 372 -16.13 -0.88 -18.09
CA LEU A 372 -16.75 -1.47 -16.90
C LEU A 372 -17.26 -2.89 -17.17
N VAL A 373 -17.86 -3.15 -18.34
CA VAL A 373 -18.26 -4.50 -18.74
C VAL A 373 -17.05 -5.44 -18.79
N LEU A 374 -15.93 -5.01 -19.41
CA LEU A 374 -14.70 -5.80 -19.42
C LEU A 374 -14.14 -6.05 -18.01
N ALA A 375 -14.28 -5.07 -17.11
CA ALA A 375 -13.83 -5.20 -15.73
C ALA A 375 -14.66 -6.25 -14.98
N SER A 376 -15.96 -6.30 -15.21
CA SER A 376 -16.86 -7.31 -14.62
C SER A 376 -16.52 -8.75 -15.02
N GLN A 377 -15.95 -8.95 -16.21
CA GLN A 377 -15.49 -10.25 -16.69
C GLN A 377 -14.18 -10.71 -16.02
N CYS A 378 -13.49 -9.82 -15.31
CA CYS A 378 -12.19 -10.08 -14.69
C CYS A 378 -12.26 -10.24 -13.16
N ARG A 379 -13.46 -10.43 -12.58
CA ARG A 379 -13.61 -10.74 -11.15
C ARG A 379 -12.80 -11.99 -10.76
N GLY A 380 -12.21 -11.98 -9.56
CA GLY A 380 -11.36 -13.07 -9.07
C GLY A 380 -9.94 -13.09 -9.64
N ILE A 381 -9.57 -12.12 -10.48
CA ILE A 381 -8.21 -12.03 -11.04
C ILE A 381 -7.35 -11.11 -10.17
N SER A 382 -6.10 -11.49 -9.92
CA SER A 382 -5.18 -10.69 -9.10
C SER A 382 -4.85 -9.34 -9.74
N GLY A 383 -4.71 -8.29 -8.92
CA GLY A 383 -4.34 -6.94 -9.38
C GLY A 383 -3.04 -6.93 -10.21
N ARG A 384 -2.07 -7.79 -9.86
CA ARG A 384 -0.86 -8.03 -10.67
C ARG A 384 -1.18 -8.46 -12.10
N THR A 385 -2.14 -9.37 -12.27
CA THR A 385 -2.55 -9.85 -13.61
C THR A 385 -3.34 -8.77 -14.33
N ILE A 386 -4.27 -8.09 -13.65
CA ILE A 386 -5.07 -6.99 -14.21
C ILE A 386 -4.19 -5.89 -14.83
N ARG A 387 -3.10 -5.50 -14.16
CA ARG A 387 -2.14 -4.50 -14.69
C ARG A 387 -1.32 -5.00 -15.89
N LYS A 388 -1.17 -6.30 -16.07
CA LYS A 388 -0.45 -6.90 -17.21
C LYS A 388 -1.30 -7.00 -18.46
N LEU A 389 -2.62 -7.12 -18.34
CA LEU A 389 -3.53 -7.29 -19.49
C LEU A 389 -3.41 -6.15 -20.53
N PRO A 390 -3.37 -4.86 -20.14
CA PRO A 390 -3.12 -3.74 -21.07
C PRO A 390 -1.83 -3.89 -21.88
N VAL A 391 -0.73 -4.32 -21.23
CA VAL A 391 0.56 -4.53 -21.90
C VAL A 391 0.46 -5.67 -22.91
N LEU A 392 -0.24 -6.75 -22.56
CA LEU A 392 -0.48 -7.86 -23.47
C LEU A 392 -1.37 -7.44 -24.66
N ALA A 393 -2.39 -6.61 -24.42
CA ALA A 393 -3.23 -6.06 -25.48
C ALA A 393 -2.41 -5.19 -26.44
N TYR A 394 -1.55 -4.33 -25.90
CA TYR A 394 -0.64 -3.49 -26.68
C TYR A 394 0.40 -4.31 -27.44
N SER A 395 0.97 -5.37 -26.85
CA SER A 395 2.00 -6.18 -27.51
C SER A 395 1.54 -6.91 -28.78
N ARG A 396 0.22 -7.02 -28.97
CA ARG A 396 -0.40 -7.61 -30.17
C ARG A 396 -0.61 -6.60 -31.28
N LEU A 397 -0.35 -5.33 -31.00
CA LEU A 397 -0.54 -4.23 -31.92
C LEU A 397 0.80 -3.86 -32.54
N SER A 398 0.82 -3.68 -33.85
CA SER A 398 1.98 -3.15 -34.60
C SER A 398 1.87 -1.64 -34.83
N LEU A 399 1.02 -0.96 -34.05
CA LEU A 399 0.71 0.47 -34.22
C LEU A 399 1.36 1.27 -33.10
N ASP A 400 2.03 2.36 -33.46
CA ASP A 400 2.65 3.30 -32.51
C ASP A 400 1.62 4.20 -31.81
N HIS A 401 0.44 4.37 -32.42
CA HIS A 401 -0.65 5.20 -31.91
C HIS A 401 -2.00 4.47 -32.07
N LEU A 402 -2.84 4.53 -31.04
CA LEU A 402 -4.10 3.81 -30.95
C LEU A 402 -5.24 4.74 -30.51
N THR A 403 -6.44 4.49 -31.03
CA THR A 403 -7.65 5.05 -30.41
C THR A 403 -8.08 4.27 -29.19
N ILE A 404 -8.88 4.88 -28.31
CA ILE A 404 -9.42 4.19 -27.13
C ILE A 404 -10.28 2.99 -27.55
N GLU A 405 -11.08 3.12 -28.60
CA GLU A 405 -11.94 2.04 -29.10
C GLU A 405 -11.13 0.84 -29.58
N GLN A 406 -10.04 1.10 -30.32
CA GLN A 406 -9.10 0.06 -30.76
C GLN A 406 -8.46 -0.63 -29.56
N PHE A 407 -7.96 0.15 -28.59
CA PHE A 407 -7.37 -0.40 -27.38
C PHE A 407 -8.36 -1.29 -26.60
N LEU A 408 -9.59 -0.82 -26.39
CA LEU A 408 -10.64 -1.58 -25.69
C LEU A 408 -11.00 -2.87 -26.44
N HIS A 409 -11.04 -2.85 -27.77
CA HIS A 409 -11.27 -4.05 -28.58
C HIS A 409 -10.16 -5.09 -28.41
N HIS A 410 -8.89 -4.67 -28.38
CA HIS A 410 -7.77 -5.60 -28.16
C HIS A 410 -7.69 -6.10 -26.72
N LEU A 411 -8.04 -5.25 -25.75
CA LEU A 411 -8.14 -5.66 -24.35
C LEU A 411 -9.21 -6.76 -24.17
N GLU A 412 -10.38 -6.58 -24.78
CA GLU A 412 -11.46 -7.58 -24.83
C GLU A 412 -10.99 -8.92 -25.39
N ALA A 413 -10.27 -8.92 -26.52
CA ALA A 413 -9.72 -10.13 -27.12
C ALA A 413 -8.72 -10.86 -26.18
N VAL A 414 -7.85 -10.12 -25.48
CA VAL A 414 -6.90 -10.69 -24.51
C VAL A 414 -7.63 -11.31 -23.32
N ILE A 415 -8.69 -10.66 -22.82
CA ILE A 415 -9.50 -11.17 -21.71
C ILE A 415 -10.13 -12.51 -22.09
N HIS A 416 -10.76 -12.59 -23.26
CA HIS A 416 -11.36 -13.84 -23.74
C HIS A 416 -10.36 -14.99 -23.86
N GLU A 417 -9.13 -14.72 -24.30
CA GLU A 417 -8.11 -15.76 -24.44
C GLU A 417 -7.48 -16.17 -23.09
N LYS A 418 -7.15 -15.21 -22.22
CA LYS A 418 -6.31 -15.46 -21.04
C LYS A 418 -7.10 -15.65 -19.74
N ILE A 419 -8.30 -15.09 -19.65
CA ILE A 419 -9.08 -15.03 -18.42
C ILE A 419 -10.25 -16.02 -18.46
N SER A 420 -11.03 -16.05 -19.55
CA SER A 420 -12.19 -16.95 -19.65
C SER A 420 -11.85 -18.43 -19.37
N PRO A 421 -10.72 -19.00 -19.85
CA PRO A 421 -10.36 -20.38 -19.51
C PRO A 421 -10.04 -20.58 -18.02
N LYS A 422 -9.43 -19.60 -17.36
CA LYS A 422 -9.04 -19.68 -15.93
C LYS A 422 -10.25 -19.65 -15.02
N LEU A 423 -11.25 -18.84 -15.35
CA LEU A 423 -12.51 -18.77 -14.59
C LEU A 423 -13.33 -20.05 -14.74
N ASN A 424 -13.35 -20.65 -15.93
CA ASN A 424 -14.01 -21.93 -16.15
C ASN A 424 -13.37 -23.08 -15.35
N LEU A 425 -12.04 -23.08 -15.21
CA LEU A 425 -11.32 -24.02 -14.35
C LEU A 425 -11.66 -23.80 -12.86
N HIS A 426 -11.73 -22.55 -12.40
CA HIS A 426 -12.09 -22.22 -11.01
C HIS A 426 -13.51 -22.69 -10.65
N ASN A 427 -14.47 -22.44 -11.55
CA ASN A 427 -15.86 -22.85 -11.39
C ASN A 427 -16.04 -24.38 -11.42
N GLN A 428 -15.15 -25.13 -12.10
CA GLN A 428 -15.15 -26.60 -12.10
C GLN A 428 -14.49 -27.21 -10.85
N THR A 429 -13.58 -26.50 -10.18
CA THR A 429 -12.89 -26.98 -8.97
C THR A 429 -13.66 -26.77 -7.65
N GLY A 430 -14.87 -26.22 -7.68
CA GLY A 430 -15.76 -26.17 -6.51
C GLY A 430 -15.31 -25.26 -5.36
N TYR A 431 -14.46 -24.26 -5.62
CA TYR A 431 -14.27 -23.14 -4.69
C TYR A 431 -15.43 -22.15 -4.86
N GLU A 432 -16.57 -22.46 -4.24
CA GLU A 432 -17.60 -21.45 -3.99
C GLU A 432 -17.04 -20.43 -2.99
N ASP A 433 -17.00 -19.15 -3.36
CA ASP A 433 -16.89 -18.02 -2.42
C ASP A 433 -18.09 -18.06 -1.46
N LYS A 434 -17.99 -18.87 -0.40
CA LYS A 434 -18.89 -18.82 0.77
C LYS A 434 -18.48 -17.66 1.67
N THR A 435 -18.56 -16.45 1.14
CA THR A 435 -18.35 -15.20 1.89
C THR A 435 -19.46 -14.20 1.55
N ILE A 436 -20.71 -14.66 1.59
CA ILE A 436 -21.88 -13.81 1.83
C ILE A 436 -22.79 -14.51 2.84
N SER A 437 -22.30 -14.73 4.05
CA SER A 437 -23.14 -14.83 5.25
C SER A 437 -22.22 -14.80 6.46
N THR A 438 -22.61 -14.00 7.46
CA THR A 438 -21.93 -13.74 8.73
C THR A 438 -20.68 -12.86 8.63
N ILE A 439 -20.92 -11.56 8.51
CA ILE A 439 -20.10 -10.53 9.16
C ILE A 439 -20.29 -10.73 10.67
N PRO A 440 -19.28 -11.13 11.46
CA PRO A 440 -19.31 -10.81 12.88
C PRO A 440 -19.05 -9.31 12.97
N GLU A 441 -19.97 -8.57 13.60
CA GLU A 441 -19.68 -7.21 14.05
C GLU A 441 -18.34 -7.24 14.81
N THR A 442 -17.31 -6.60 14.25
CA THR A 442 -16.05 -6.41 14.94
C THR A 442 -16.18 -5.16 15.80
N PRO A 443 -15.92 -5.23 17.12
CA PRO A 443 -15.76 -4.04 17.91
C PRO A 443 -14.43 -3.38 17.54
N LEU A 444 -14.53 -2.11 17.13
CA LEU A 444 -13.54 -1.02 17.00
C LEU A 444 -12.04 -1.37 16.96
#